data_AF-A0A924MDA0-F1
#
_entry.id   AF-A0A924MDA0-F1
#
_cell.length_a   1.000
_cell.length_b   1.000
_cell.length_c   1.000
_cell.angle_alpha   90.00
_cell.angle_beta   90.00
_cell.angle_gamma   90.00
#
_symmetry.space_group_name_H-M   'P 1'
#
loop_
_entity.id
_entity.type
_entity.pdbx_description
1 polymer ?
#
loop_
_entity_poly.entity_id
_entity_poly.type
_entity_poly.pdbx_seq_one_letter_code
_entity_poly.pdbx_strand_id
1 'polypeptide(L)'
;MNAFTIKDLELLSGIKAHTIRIWEQRYTFLKPQRTDTNIRYYTNDELKTVLNIALLNKYGFKISHIDRMTYPEMKDKIISLSQSQAQQERAINDLIHFMVDMKIDEFETLLNTHIQSRGVEKTITYIIFPFLERIGILWLTNHINPAQEHLIT
;
A
#
# COMPACT_ATOMS: atom_id res chain seq x y z
N MET A 1 -1.45 -10.63 14.43
CA MET A 1 -0.11 -10.09 14.10
C MET A 1 -0.01 -10.13 12.59
N ASN A 2 -0.28 -9.01 11.93
CA ASN A 2 -0.17 -8.90 10.48
C ASN A 2 1.25 -8.38 10.22
N ALA A 3 2.15 -9.32 9.91
CA ALA A 3 3.57 -9.08 9.74
C ALA A 3 3.91 -9.29 8.26
N PHE A 4 4.41 -8.25 7.61
CA PHE A 4 4.85 -8.30 6.22
C PHE A 4 6.35 -8.54 6.15
N THR A 5 6.80 -9.28 5.15
CA THR A 5 8.22 -9.41 4.83
C THR A 5 8.66 -8.27 3.92
N ILE A 6 9.98 -8.11 3.75
CA ILE A 6 10.50 -7.10 2.81
C ILE A 6 10.09 -7.38 1.35
N LYS A 7 9.85 -8.65 1.02
CA LYS A 7 9.39 -9.05 -0.31
C LYS A 7 7.94 -8.61 -0.53
N ASP A 8 7.11 -8.70 0.51
CA ASP A 8 5.73 -8.24 0.48
C ASP A 8 5.66 -6.72 0.28
N LEU A 9 6.50 -5.97 1.01
CA LEU A 9 6.63 -4.52 0.80
C LEU A 9 7.09 -4.19 -0.63
N GLU A 10 8.08 -4.92 -1.17
CA GLU A 10 8.54 -4.70 -2.55
C GLU A 10 7.42 -4.88 -3.57
N LEU A 11 6.65 -5.94 -3.41
CA LEU A 11 5.53 -6.27 -4.27
C LEU A 11 4.42 -5.21 -4.18
N LEU A 12 3.96 -4.91 -2.96
CA LEU A 12 2.82 -4.02 -2.74
C LEU A 12 3.12 -2.56 -3.12
N SER A 13 4.35 -2.11 -2.85
CA SER A 13 4.76 -0.72 -3.12
C SER A 13 5.43 -0.51 -4.47
N GLY A 14 5.89 -1.59 -5.12
CA GLY A 14 6.72 -1.52 -6.32
C GLY A 14 8.16 -1.04 -6.08
N ILE A 15 8.56 -0.82 -4.82
CA ILE A 15 9.91 -0.37 -4.46
C ILE A 15 10.80 -1.59 -4.20
N LYS A 16 11.92 -1.70 -4.91
CA LYS A 16 12.86 -2.82 -4.75
C LYS A 16 13.30 -3.01 -3.30
N ALA A 17 13.37 -4.26 -2.81
CA ALA A 17 13.74 -4.56 -1.44
C ALA A 17 15.08 -3.93 -1.03
N HIS A 18 16.07 -3.85 -1.94
CA HIS A 18 17.33 -3.16 -1.66
C HIS A 18 17.14 -1.67 -1.37
N THR A 19 16.24 -0.99 -2.09
CA THR A 19 15.91 0.42 -1.84
C THR A 19 15.22 0.61 -0.50
N ILE A 20 14.30 -0.29 -0.13
CA ILE A 20 13.64 -0.27 1.19
C ILE A 20 14.69 -0.41 2.31
N ARG A 21 15.69 -1.30 2.16
CA ARG A 21 16.80 -1.42 3.11
C ARG A 21 17.61 -0.13 3.25
N ILE A 22 17.84 0.58 2.14
CA ILE A 22 18.51 1.88 2.19
C ILE A 22 17.64 2.89 2.94
N TRP A 23 16.32 2.86 2.77
CA TRP A 23 15.42 3.75 3.49
C TRP A 23 15.43 3.49 5.00
N GLU A 24 15.43 2.22 5.44
CA GLU A 24 15.59 1.84 6.85
C GLU A 24 16.84 2.44 7.50
N GLN A 25 17.95 2.50 6.75
CA GLN A 25 19.22 3.03 7.28
C GLN A 25 19.25 4.55 7.34
N ARG A 26 18.50 5.22 6.47
CA ARG A 26 18.62 6.68 6.25
C ARG A 26 17.52 7.49 6.91
N TYR A 27 16.36 6.89 7.14
CA TYR A 27 15.15 7.60 7.51
C TYR A 27 14.46 6.93 8.70
N THR A 28 13.58 7.67 9.37
CA THR A 28 13.01 7.23 10.65
C THR A 28 11.61 6.62 10.52
N PHE A 29 10.99 6.73 9.34
CA PHE A 29 9.64 6.26 9.05
C PHE A 29 9.51 4.74 8.88
N LEU A 30 10.63 4.01 8.78
CA LEU A 30 10.67 2.54 8.71
C LEU A 30 11.55 2.01 9.82
N LYS A 31 10.99 1.14 10.69
CA LYS A 31 11.68 0.55 11.83
C LYS A 31 11.35 -0.94 11.89
N PRO A 32 11.95 -1.76 11.02
CA PRO A 32 11.62 -3.17 10.93
C PRO A 32 11.87 -3.86 12.27
N GLN A 33 10.90 -4.65 12.67
CA GLN A 33 11.05 -5.57 13.78
C GLN A 33 11.77 -6.83 13.30
N ARG A 34 12.31 -7.62 14.25
CA ARG A 34 13.01 -8.86 13.93
C ARG A 34 12.43 -10.02 14.70
N THR A 35 12.30 -11.16 14.02
CA THR A 35 12.00 -12.44 14.66
C THR A 35 13.18 -12.92 15.50
N ASP A 36 12.97 -13.96 16.31
CA ASP A 36 14.05 -14.65 17.03
C ASP A 36 15.12 -15.22 16.10
N THR A 37 14.72 -15.59 14.87
CA THR A 37 15.60 -16.02 13.78
C THR A 37 16.23 -14.85 13.01
N ASN A 38 16.11 -13.61 13.52
CA ASN A 38 16.69 -12.39 12.97
C ASN A 38 16.14 -11.96 11.59
N ILE A 39 14.95 -12.43 11.22
CA ILE A 39 14.26 -12.07 9.97
C ILE A 39 13.47 -10.79 10.19
N ARG A 40 13.61 -9.84 9.25
CA ARG A 40 12.86 -8.57 9.30
C ARG A 40 11.39 -8.78 8.98
N TYR A 41 10.54 -8.13 9.76
CA TYR A 41 9.13 -7.99 9.43
C TYR A 41 8.64 -6.57 9.72
N TYR A 42 7.57 -6.19 9.04
CA TYR A 42 6.99 -4.85 9.06
C TYR A 42 5.53 -4.93 9.47
N THR A 43 5.07 -3.92 10.18
CA THR A 43 3.68 -3.78 10.60
C THR A 43 2.78 -3.28 9.48
N ASN A 44 1.46 -3.36 9.69
CA ASN A 44 0.47 -2.68 8.84
C ASN A 44 0.84 -1.21 8.63
N ASP A 45 1.13 -0.46 9.69
CA ASP A 45 1.40 0.98 9.60
C ASP A 45 2.66 1.29 8.79
N GLU A 46 3.69 0.45 8.89
CA GLU A 46 4.89 0.57 8.06
C GLU A 46 4.60 0.29 6.58
N LEU A 47 3.82 -0.75 6.27
CA LEU A 47 3.36 -0.99 4.90
C LEU A 47 2.59 0.23 4.37
N LYS A 48 1.63 0.74 5.16
CA LYS A 48 0.81 1.89 4.75
C LYS A 48 1.69 3.12 4.48
N THR A 49 2.69 3.33 5.33
CA THR A 49 3.69 4.40 5.18
C THR A 49 4.50 4.24 3.91
N VAL A 50 4.99 3.03 3.61
CA VAL A 50 5.77 2.77 2.38
C VAL A 50 4.94 3.02 1.13
N LEU A 51 3.67 2.63 1.10
CA LEU A 51 2.78 2.88 -0.04
C LEU A 51 2.62 4.39 -0.32
N ASN A 52 2.43 5.18 0.73
CA ASN A 52 2.30 6.63 0.64
C ASN A 52 3.60 7.30 0.16
N ILE A 53 4.75 6.88 0.72
CA ILE A 53 6.06 7.39 0.33
C ILE A 53 6.40 7.01 -1.11
N ALA A 54 6.12 5.77 -1.52
CA ALA A 54 6.34 5.30 -2.87
C ALA A 54 5.54 6.13 -3.89
N LEU A 55 4.27 6.42 -3.58
CA LEU A 55 3.40 7.23 -4.41
C LEU A 55 3.94 8.67 -4.53
N LEU A 56 4.25 9.34 -3.42
CA LEU A 56 4.82 10.69 -3.45
C LEU A 56 6.16 10.73 -4.20
N ASN A 57 7.04 9.76 -3.96
CA ASN A 57 8.33 9.68 -4.63
C ASN A 57 8.20 9.50 -6.14
N LYS A 58 7.23 8.70 -6.59
CA LYS A 58 6.93 8.52 -8.01
C LYS A 58 6.48 9.82 -8.67
N TYR A 59 5.79 10.69 -7.95
CA TYR A 59 5.32 12.00 -8.43
C TYR A 59 6.25 13.17 -8.06
N GLY A 60 7.54 12.89 -7.84
CA GLY A 60 8.61 13.91 -7.80
C GLY A 60 8.97 14.45 -6.42
N PHE A 61 8.36 13.95 -5.34
CA PHE A 61 8.73 14.34 -3.99
C PHE A 61 9.99 13.57 -3.54
N LYS A 62 11.03 14.28 -3.10
CA LYS A 62 12.25 13.63 -2.60
C LYS A 62 11.98 12.93 -1.27
N ILE A 63 12.48 11.71 -1.07
CA ILE A 63 12.34 10.96 0.19
C ILE A 63 12.81 11.77 1.41
N SER A 64 13.91 12.52 1.29
CA SER A 64 14.41 13.38 2.37
C SER A 64 13.46 14.53 2.75
N HIS A 65 12.58 14.93 1.84
CA HIS A 65 11.51 15.88 2.14
C HIS A 65 10.32 15.15 2.77
N ILE A 66 9.97 13.97 2.27
CA ILE A 66 8.85 13.16 2.76
C ILE A 66 9.11 12.68 4.21
N ASP A 67 10.33 12.30 4.58
CA ASP A 67 10.71 11.88 5.95
C ASP A 67 10.48 12.99 7.01
N ARG A 68 10.38 14.25 6.59
CA ARG A 68 10.09 15.39 7.48
C ARG A 68 8.60 15.73 7.56
N MET A 69 7.76 15.06 6.77
CA MET A 69 6.32 15.30 6.77
C MET A 69 5.65 14.51 7.89
N THR A 70 4.67 15.13 8.53
CA THR A 70 3.69 14.45 9.36
C THR A 70 2.71 13.65 8.50
N TYR A 71 2.03 12.68 9.12
CA TYR A 71 1.03 11.88 8.40
C TYR A 71 -0.09 12.72 7.75
N PRO A 72 -0.66 13.76 8.42
CA PRO A 72 -1.63 14.66 7.78
C PRO A 72 -1.07 15.39 6.56
N GLU A 73 0.15 15.94 6.65
CA GLU A 73 0.79 16.63 5.52
C GLU A 73 1.02 15.69 4.34
N MET A 74 1.45 14.46 4.62
CA MET A 74 1.61 13.43 3.59
C MET A 74 0.28 13.15 2.90
N LYS A 75 -0.81 12.97 3.67
CA LYS A 75 -2.15 12.72 3.15
C LYS A 75 -2.63 13.87 2.25
N ASP A 76 -2.43 15.11 2.68
CA ASP A 76 -2.80 16.31 1.92
C ASP A 76 -2.03 16.40 0.59
N LYS A 77 -0.72 16.12 0.62
CA LYS A 77 0.08 16.09 -0.61
C LYS A 77 -0.38 15.01 -1.57
N ILE A 78 -0.69 13.82 -1.08
CA ILE A 78 -1.21 12.77 -1.95
C ILE A 78 -2.58 13.19 -2.51
N ILE A 79 -3.44 13.90 -1.74
CA ILE A 79 -4.77 14.36 -2.21
C ILE A 79 -4.59 15.38 -3.34
N SER A 80 -3.56 16.22 -3.23
CA SER A 80 -3.25 17.24 -4.23
C SER A 80 -2.75 16.69 -5.58
N LEU A 81 -2.43 15.39 -5.67
CA LEU A 81 -2.02 14.76 -6.92
C LEU A 81 -3.22 14.63 -7.88
N SER A 82 -3.30 15.53 -8.85
CA SER A 82 -4.42 15.62 -9.80
C SER A 82 -4.30 14.71 -11.02
N GLN A 83 -3.13 14.09 -11.24
CA GLN A 83 -2.91 13.21 -12.38
C GLN A 83 -3.79 11.96 -12.29
N SER A 84 -4.46 11.60 -13.38
CA SER A 84 -5.40 10.45 -13.41
C SER A 84 -4.75 9.15 -12.95
N GLN A 85 -3.49 8.91 -13.31
CA GLN A 85 -2.73 7.74 -12.88
C GLN A 85 -2.43 7.78 -11.37
N ALA A 86 -2.15 8.97 -10.80
CA ALA A 86 -1.91 9.11 -9.37
C ALA A 86 -3.17 8.81 -8.58
N GLN A 87 -4.33 9.27 -9.06
CA GLN A 87 -5.63 8.99 -8.47
C GLN A 87 -5.97 7.50 -8.51
N GLN A 88 -5.65 6.82 -9.61
CA GLN A 88 -5.83 5.37 -9.73
C GLN A 88 -4.93 4.61 -8.73
N GLU A 89 -3.65 4.95 -8.66
CA GLU A 89 -2.71 4.30 -7.73
C GLU A 89 -3.04 4.56 -6.27
N ARG A 90 -3.51 5.77 -5.96
CA ARG A 90 -4.08 6.12 -4.66
C ARG A 90 -5.26 5.23 -4.31
N ALA A 91 -6.23 5.06 -5.20
CA ALA A 91 -7.39 4.20 -4.94
C ALA A 91 -6.98 2.75 -4.67
N ILE A 92 -5.99 2.23 -5.43
CA ILE A 92 -5.44 0.89 -5.20
C ILE A 92 -4.73 0.82 -3.83
N ASN A 93 -3.95 1.83 -3.46
CA ASN A 93 -3.30 1.90 -2.15
C ASN A 93 -4.33 1.96 -1.01
N ASP A 94 -5.43 2.71 -1.19
CA ASP A 94 -6.52 2.81 -0.22
C ASP A 94 -7.22 1.45 -0.04
N LEU A 95 -7.48 0.71 -1.12
CA LEU A 95 -7.99 -0.67 -1.03
C LEU A 95 -7.04 -1.59 -0.25
N ILE A 96 -5.72 -1.46 -0.47
CA ILE A 96 -4.73 -2.22 0.31
C ILE A 96 -4.77 -1.81 1.79
N HIS A 97 -4.86 -0.51 2.10
CA HIS A 97 -5.00 -0.03 3.47
C HIS A 97 -6.23 -0.64 4.16
N PHE A 98 -7.39 -0.58 3.51
CA PHE A 98 -8.63 -1.10 4.06
C PHE A 98 -8.59 -2.62 4.27
N MET A 99 -8.06 -3.36 3.30
CA MET A 99 -7.92 -4.82 3.39
C MET A 99 -6.98 -5.24 4.54
N VAL A 100 -5.85 -4.55 4.71
CA VAL A 100 -4.86 -4.85 5.76
C VAL A 100 -5.37 -4.51 7.17
N ASP A 101 -6.20 -3.47 7.29
CA ASP A 101 -6.86 -3.06 8.53
C ASP A 101 -8.25 -3.72 8.72
N MET A 102 -8.68 -4.61 7.82
CA MET A 102 -10.00 -5.30 7.81
C MET A 102 -11.21 -4.34 7.87
N LYS A 103 -11.12 -3.23 7.15
CA LYS A 103 -12.12 -2.18 7.02
C LYS A 103 -13.04 -2.41 5.82
N ILE A 104 -13.95 -3.38 5.96
CA ILE A 104 -14.83 -3.85 4.88
C ILE A 104 -15.75 -2.72 4.39
N ASP A 105 -16.36 -1.98 5.31
CA ASP A 105 -17.30 -0.91 4.97
C ASP A 105 -16.64 0.19 4.11
N GLU A 106 -15.43 0.61 4.46
CA GLU A 106 -14.66 1.59 3.69
C GLU A 106 -14.20 1.03 2.33
N PHE A 107 -13.83 -0.25 2.28
CA PHE A 107 -13.46 -0.94 1.05
C PHE A 107 -14.64 -0.96 0.06
N GLU A 108 -15.82 -1.41 0.48
CA GLU A 108 -17.02 -1.45 -0.33
C GLU A 108 -17.45 -0.05 -0.78
N THR A 109 -17.40 0.92 0.12
CA THR A 109 -17.75 2.32 -0.18
C THR A 109 -16.85 2.89 -1.29
N LEU A 110 -15.54 2.63 -1.23
CA LEU A 110 -14.60 3.08 -2.26
C LEU A 110 -14.90 2.44 -3.62
N LEU A 111 -15.15 1.12 -3.65
CA LEU A 111 -15.50 0.42 -4.89
C LEU A 111 -16.82 0.91 -5.48
N ASN A 112 -17.86 1.05 -4.65
CA ASN A 112 -19.16 1.57 -5.08
C ASN A 112 -19.05 2.97 -5.67
N THR A 113 -18.21 3.82 -5.08
CA THR A 113 -17.93 5.17 -5.60
C THR A 113 -17.28 5.11 -6.99
N HIS A 114 -16.32 4.20 -7.20
CA HIS A 114 -15.70 4.00 -8.51
C HIS A 114 -16.66 3.41 -9.55
N ILE A 115 -17.47 2.43 -9.15
CA ILE A 115 -18.50 1.81 -10.01
C ILE A 115 -19.53 2.84 -10.45
N GLN A 116 -20.04 3.65 -9.54
CA GLN A 116 -21.03 4.68 -9.85
C GLN A 116 -20.45 5.77 -10.76
N SER A 117 -19.20 6.18 -10.54
CA SER A 117 -18.59 7.29 -11.29
C SER A 117 -18.03 6.88 -12.66
N ARG A 118 -17.56 5.64 -12.84
CA ARG A 118 -16.83 5.20 -14.05
C ARG A 118 -17.40 3.94 -14.70
N GLY A 119 -18.37 3.28 -14.07
CA GLY A 119 -18.93 2.01 -14.51
C GLY A 119 -18.17 0.79 -13.97
N VAL A 120 -18.86 -0.35 -13.95
CA VAL A 120 -18.33 -1.62 -13.43
C VAL A 120 -17.11 -2.08 -14.23
N GLU A 121 -17.19 -2.10 -15.56
CA GLU A 121 -16.11 -2.58 -16.44
C GLU A 121 -14.79 -1.84 -16.17
N LYS A 122 -14.83 -0.50 -16.18
CA LYS A 122 -13.63 0.30 -15.91
C LYS A 122 -13.12 0.11 -14.49
N THR A 123 -14.01 -0.07 -13.51
CA THR A 123 -13.59 -0.34 -12.13
C THR A 123 -12.88 -1.68 -12.02
N ILE A 124 -13.39 -2.72 -12.69
CA ILE A 124 -12.75 -4.03 -12.73
C ILE A 124 -11.37 -3.92 -13.38
N THR A 125 -11.29 -3.36 -14.59
CA THR A 125 -10.04 -3.33 -15.37
C THR A 125 -8.96 -2.45 -14.77
N TYR A 126 -9.31 -1.28 -14.22
CA TYR A 126 -8.32 -0.28 -13.78
C TYR A 126 -8.13 -0.20 -12.27
N ILE A 127 -9.03 -0.77 -11.46
CA ILE A 127 -8.92 -0.76 -10.00
C ILE A 127 -8.77 -2.18 -9.47
N ILE A 128 -9.74 -3.06 -9.74
CA ILE A 128 -9.76 -4.42 -9.16
C ILE A 128 -8.60 -5.26 -9.68
N PHE A 129 -8.39 -5.38 -10.99
CA PHE A 129 -7.29 -6.20 -11.52
C PHE A 129 -5.90 -5.72 -11.06
N PRO A 130 -5.56 -4.41 -11.12
CA PRO A 130 -4.29 -3.95 -10.56
C PRO A 130 -4.16 -4.15 -9.05
N PHE A 131 -5.27 -4.04 -8.30
CA PHE A 131 -5.30 -4.39 -6.89
C PHE A 131 -5.01 -5.88 -6.68
N LEU A 132 -5.74 -6.76 -7.36
CA LEU A 132 -5.56 -8.22 -7.34
C LEU A 132 -4.16 -8.64 -7.78
N GLU A 133 -3.53 -7.95 -8.73
CA GLU A 133 -2.15 -8.23 -9.13
C GLU A 133 -1.16 -7.95 -7.99
N ARG A 134 -1.35 -6.84 -7.27
CA ARG A 134 -0.52 -6.48 -6.11
C ARG A 134 -0.69 -7.45 -4.94
N ILE A 135 -1.89 -7.98 -4.73
CA ILE A 135 -2.18 -8.89 -3.60
C ILE A 135 -2.04 -10.37 -3.97
N GLY A 136 -2.22 -10.74 -5.24
CA GLY A 136 -2.23 -12.13 -5.72
C GLY A 136 -0.89 -12.83 -5.53
N ILE A 137 0.21 -12.07 -5.52
CA ILE A 137 1.53 -12.62 -5.19
C ILE A 137 1.67 -12.86 -3.67
N LEU A 138 0.97 -12.12 -2.80
CA LEU A 138 0.90 -12.43 -1.35
C LEU A 138 0.05 -13.68 -1.07
N TRP A 139 -0.97 -13.89 -1.89
CA TRP A 139 -1.83 -15.08 -1.83
C TRP A 139 -1.05 -16.35 -2.15
N LEU A 140 -0.19 -16.30 -3.19
CA LEU A 140 0.71 -17.40 -3.56
C LEU A 140 1.81 -17.69 -2.53
N THR A 141 2.15 -16.74 -1.65
CA THR A 141 3.17 -16.91 -0.61
C THR A 141 2.59 -17.27 0.77
N ASN A 142 1.28 -17.43 0.92
CA ASN A 142 0.62 -17.79 2.19
C ASN A 142 0.78 -16.71 3.30
N HIS A 143 0.96 -15.44 2.93
CA HIS A 143 1.16 -14.31 3.87
C HIS A 143 -0.13 -13.52 4.16
N ILE A 144 -1.26 -13.91 3.56
CA ILE A 144 -2.59 -13.39 3.85
C ILE A 144 -3.28 -14.40 4.78
N ASN A 145 -3.89 -13.93 5.88
CA ASN A 145 -4.67 -14.80 6.76
C ASN A 145 -6.00 -15.17 6.07
N PRO A 146 -6.54 -16.40 6.24
CA PRO A 146 -7.84 -16.82 5.70
C PRO A 146 -8.99 -15.79 5.82
N ALA A 147 -9.01 -14.97 6.88
CA ALA A 147 -10.03 -13.90 7.02
C ALA A 147 -9.92 -12.79 5.96
N GLN A 148 -8.70 -12.46 5.54
CA GLN A 148 -8.44 -11.48 4.49
C GLN A 148 -8.72 -12.07 3.11
N GLU A 149 -8.48 -13.37 2.92
CA GLU A 149 -8.88 -14.09 1.71
C GLU A 149 -10.40 -14.09 1.53
N HIS A 150 -11.17 -14.41 2.57
CA HIS A 150 -12.65 -14.35 2.53
C HIS A 150 -13.22 -12.94 2.29
N LEU A 151 -12.47 -11.89 2.56
CA LEU A 151 -12.89 -10.52 2.28
C LEU A 151 -12.79 -10.20 0.79
N ILE A 152 -11.84 -10.83 0.10
CA ILE A 152 -11.52 -10.55 -1.30
C ILE A 152 -12.25 -11.51 -2.26
N THR A 153 -12.55 -12.73 -1.81
CA THR A 153 -13.13 -13.83 -2.62
C THR A 153 -14.58 -14.09 -2.26
#